data_AF-A0A4V1TB21-F1
#
_entry.id   AF-A0A4V1TB21-F1
#
_cell.length_a   1.000
_cell.length_b   1.000
_cell.length_c   1.000
_cell.angle_alpha   90.00
_cell.angle_beta   90.00
_cell.angle_gamma   90.00
#
_symmetry.space_group_name_H-M   'P 1'
#
loop_
_entity.id
_entity.type
_entity.pdbx_description
1 polymer ?
#
loop_
_entity_poly.entity_id
_entity_poly.type
_entity_poly.pdbx_seq_one_letter_code
_entity_poly.pdbx_strand_id
1 'polypeptide(L)'
;MPRQETATTRLDDAARAGWLYYVAGNSQEQIARKLGVSRQTAQRLVSMSVSEGLVRVRLEHPIGRCMELASQLRQRYALEIAEVVPTDPDAPDSIHGVAIAAATEIERWLRNDKPVVMAIGTGRTLKSAIEQLTPMEAPQHKIVSLTGSIAPDGSAAFYNVIFNIAEAVKARSFPMPLPVIASSAAERDMLLSQPMIKETHALAQQAD
;
A
#
# COMPACT_ATOMS: atom_id res chain seq x y z
N MET A 1 1.07 -21.94 24.71
CA MET A 1 1.28 -22.38 23.33
C MET A 1 0.01 -22.79 22.53
N PRO A 2 -1.19 -23.09 23.10
CA PRO A 2 -2.34 -23.54 22.26
C PRO A 2 -3.05 -22.42 21.47
N ARG A 3 -2.88 -21.15 21.85
CA ARG A 3 -3.58 -20.01 21.23
C ARG A 3 -3.07 -19.66 19.82
N GLN A 4 -1.83 -20.04 19.49
CA GLN A 4 -1.22 -19.79 18.17
C GLN A 4 -1.67 -20.83 17.14
N GLU A 5 -1.72 -22.11 17.51
CA GLU A 5 -2.17 -23.19 16.60
C GLU A 5 -3.62 -22.97 16.14
N THR A 6 -4.53 -22.60 17.05
CA THR A 6 -5.94 -22.36 16.69
C THR A 6 -6.12 -21.15 15.77
N ALA A 7 -5.25 -20.14 15.90
CA ALA A 7 -5.30 -18.95 15.06
C ALA A 7 -4.81 -19.26 13.63
N THR A 8 -3.73 -20.04 13.50
CA THR A 8 -3.20 -20.49 12.21
C THR A 8 -4.23 -21.35 11.46
N THR A 9 -4.86 -22.33 12.13
CA THR A 9 -5.91 -23.16 11.50
C THR A 9 -7.09 -22.33 10.99
N ARG A 10 -7.45 -21.26 11.71
CA ARG A 10 -8.56 -20.39 11.33
C ARG A 10 -8.25 -19.49 10.14
N LEU A 11 -7.01 -19.00 10.03
CA LEU A 11 -6.54 -18.27 8.85
C LEU A 11 -6.45 -19.19 7.64
N ASP A 12 -6.01 -20.44 7.82
CA ASP A 12 -5.99 -21.44 6.75
C ASP A 12 -7.41 -21.74 6.23
N ASP A 13 -8.38 -21.92 7.13
CA ASP A 13 -9.79 -22.12 6.75
C ASP A 13 -10.38 -20.89 6.07
N ALA A 14 -9.99 -19.68 6.48
CA ALA A 14 -10.39 -18.44 5.81
C ALA A 14 -9.78 -18.35 4.41
N ALA A 15 -8.49 -18.64 4.24
CA ALA A 15 -7.82 -18.68 2.94
C ALA A 15 -8.49 -19.69 2.00
N ARG A 16 -8.78 -20.90 2.48
CA ARG A 16 -9.49 -21.94 1.71
C ARG A 16 -10.89 -21.51 1.32
N ALA A 17 -11.65 -20.91 2.24
CA ALA A 17 -12.98 -20.38 1.95
C ALA A 17 -12.94 -19.27 0.89
N GLY A 18 -11.98 -18.33 1.02
CA GLY A 18 -11.74 -17.26 0.06
C GLY A 18 -11.42 -17.80 -1.34
N TRP A 19 -10.49 -18.76 -1.45
CA TRP A 19 -10.15 -19.40 -2.73
C TRP A 19 -11.36 -20.10 -3.37
N LEU A 20 -12.12 -20.88 -2.59
CA LEU A 20 -13.30 -21.58 -3.10
C LEU A 20 -14.37 -20.62 -3.64
N TYR A 21 -14.51 -19.45 -3.02
CA TYR A 21 -15.46 -18.43 -3.41
C TYR A 21 -15.00 -17.65 -4.65
N TYR A 22 -13.86 -16.96 -4.55
CA TYR A 22 -13.42 -16.00 -5.57
C TYR A 22 -12.77 -16.65 -6.79
N VAL A 23 -12.10 -17.80 -6.61
CA VAL A 23 -11.40 -18.49 -7.71
C VAL A 23 -12.25 -19.62 -8.28
N ALA A 24 -12.80 -20.46 -7.41
CA ALA A 24 -13.55 -21.65 -7.84
C ALA A 24 -15.07 -21.43 -7.99
N GLY A 25 -15.58 -20.21 -7.77
CA GLY A 25 -16.97 -19.84 -8.02
C GLY A 25 -18.01 -20.59 -7.17
N ASN A 26 -17.61 -21.12 -6.01
CA ASN A 26 -18.53 -21.89 -5.15
C ASN A 26 -19.45 -20.95 -4.37
N SER A 27 -20.72 -21.34 -4.23
CA SER A 27 -21.64 -20.67 -3.31
C SER A 27 -21.24 -20.92 -1.85
N GLN A 28 -21.65 -20.04 -0.93
CA GLN A 28 -21.39 -20.21 0.50
C GLN A 28 -21.91 -21.54 1.06
N GLU A 29 -22.98 -22.10 0.48
CA GLU A 29 -23.51 -23.40 0.87
C GLU A 29 -22.62 -24.56 0.39
N GLN A 30 -22.08 -24.48 -0.83
CA GLN A 30 -21.11 -25.44 -1.32
C GLN A 30 -19.81 -25.39 -0.50
N ILE A 31 -19.36 -24.18 -0.13
CA ILE A 31 -18.19 -23.98 0.74
C ILE A 31 -18.42 -24.60 2.12
N ALA A 32 -19.59 -24.35 2.73
CA ALA A 32 -19.98 -24.93 4.01
C ALA A 32 -19.89 -26.47 4.00
N ARG A 33 -20.43 -27.11 2.96
CA ARG A 33 -20.32 -28.56 2.78
C ARG A 33 -18.87 -29.03 2.63
N LYS A 34 -18.06 -28.34 1.83
CA LYS A 34 -16.65 -28.71 1.58
C LYS A 34 -15.76 -28.54 2.80
N LEU A 35 -16.04 -27.56 3.65
CA LEU A 35 -15.25 -27.28 4.86
C LEU A 35 -15.84 -27.93 6.12
N GLY A 36 -17.00 -28.60 6.04
CA GLY A 36 -17.64 -29.24 7.19
C GLY A 36 -18.15 -28.24 8.24
N VAL A 37 -18.52 -27.03 7.83
CA VAL A 37 -18.97 -25.94 8.72
C VAL A 37 -20.38 -25.48 8.37
N SER A 38 -20.99 -24.66 9.24
CA SER A 38 -22.28 -24.03 8.93
C SER A 38 -22.17 -23.01 7.79
N ARG A 39 -23.26 -22.71 7.09
CA ARG A 39 -23.32 -21.64 6.08
C ARG A 39 -22.90 -20.28 6.63
N GLN A 40 -23.32 -19.94 7.85
CA GLN A 40 -22.93 -18.69 8.51
C GLN A 40 -21.43 -18.65 8.80
N THR A 41 -20.84 -19.79 9.21
CA THR A 41 -19.39 -19.90 9.41
C THR A 41 -18.64 -19.74 8.09
N ALA A 42 -19.09 -20.39 7.01
CA ALA A 42 -18.49 -20.25 5.69
C ALA A 42 -18.53 -18.79 5.20
N GLN A 43 -19.66 -18.10 5.37
CA GLN A 43 -19.77 -16.67 5.07
C GLN A 43 -18.76 -15.85 5.85
N ARG A 44 -18.66 -16.08 7.18
CA ARG A 44 -17.67 -15.39 8.02
C ARG A 44 -16.23 -15.69 7.60
N LEU A 45 -15.91 -16.91 7.20
CA LEU A 45 -14.57 -17.28 6.72
C LEU A 45 -14.24 -16.59 5.38
N VAL A 46 -15.19 -16.50 4.45
CA VAL A 46 -15.02 -15.73 3.20
C VAL A 46 -14.80 -14.25 3.52
N SER A 47 -15.61 -13.64 4.39
CA SER A 47 -15.42 -12.26 4.82
C SER A 47 -14.07 -12.07 5.52
N MET A 48 -13.67 -13.02 6.38
CA MET A 48 -12.39 -13.01 7.07
C MET A 48 -11.22 -13.08 6.10
N SER A 49 -11.34 -13.85 5.01
CA SER A 49 -10.28 -13.93 3.98
C SER A 49 -9.97 -12.56 3.35
N VAL A 50 -10.97 -11.69 3.24
CA VAL A 50 -10.80 -10.33 2.73
C VAL A 50 -10.32 -9.40 3.84
N SER A 51 -10.97 -9.43 5.02
CA SER A 51 -10.63 -8.51 6.12
C SER A 51 -9.22 -8.72 6.68
N GLU A 52 -8.71 -9.94 6.65
CA GLU A 52 -7.34 -10.29 7.05
C GLU A 52 -6.33 -10.14 5.89
N GLY A 53 -6.75 -9.67 4.71
CA GLY A 53 -5.89 -9.43 3.56
C GLY A 53 -5.35 -10.68 2.87
N LEU A 54 -5.90 -11.87 3.17
CA LEU A 54 -5.53 -13.15 2.54
C LEU A 54 -5.96 -13.21 1.07
N VAL A 55 -7.04 -12.48 0.74
CA VAL A 55 -7.52 -12.30 -0.63
C VAL A 55 -7.54 -10.81 -0.96
N ARG A 56 -6.88 -10.45 -2.06
CA ARG A 56 -6.97 -9.12 -2.67
C ARG A 56 -7.67 -9.27 -4.02
N VAL A 57 -8.77 -8.54 -4.20
CA VAL A 57 -9.54 -8.56 -5.45
C VAL A 57 -9.05 -7.39 -6.32
N ARG A 58 -8.50 -7.71 -7.48
CA ARG A 58 -8.18 -6.72 -8.53
C ARG A 58 -9.30 -6.74 -9.56
N LEU A 59 -9.92 -5.59 -9.79
CA LEU A 59 -10.90 -5.43 -10.86
C LEU A 59 -10.17 -4.91 -12.10
N GLU A 60 -9.89 -5.81 -13.04
CA GLU A 60 -9.33 -5.45 -14.35
C GLU A 60 -10.46 -5.19 -15.34
N HIS A 61 -11.15 -4.07 -15.18
CA HIS A 61 -12.18 -3.64 -16.14
C HIS A 61 -12.15 -2.13 -16.36
N PRO A 62 -12.07 -1.66 -17.62
CA PRO A 62 -12.21 -0.25 -17.93
C PRO A 62 -13.63 0.23 -17.60
N ILE A 63 -13.80 0.93 -16.48
CA ILE A 63 -15.05 1.63 -16.22
C ILE A 63 -15.05 2.86 -17.13
N GLY A 64 -15.82 2.81 -18.22
CA GLY A 64 -15.76 3.83 -19.29
C GLY A 64 -15.84 5.26 -18.78
N ARG A 65 -16.71 5.52 -17.79
CA ARG A 65 -16.82 6.84 -17.14
C ARG A 65 -15.56 7.25 -16.38
N CYS A 66 -14.90 6.32 -15.68
CA CYS A 66 -13.64 6.60 -14.99
C CYS A 66 -12.53 6.92 -15.99
N MET A 67 -12.43 6.17 -17.08
CA MET A 67 -11.45 6.43 -18.15
C MET A 67 -11.66 7.80 -18.80
N GLU A 68 -12.92 8.16 -19.08
CA GLU A 68 -13.27 9.45 -19.66
C GLU A 68 -12.84 10.59 -18.72
N LEU A 69 -13.15 10.48 -17.43
CA LEU A 69 -12.75 11.46 -16.41
C LEU A 69 -11.22 11.55 -16.28
N ALA A 70 -10.51 10.41 -16.26
CA ALA A 70 -9.05 10.38 -16.23
C ALA A 70 -8.43 11.07 -17.46
N SER A 71 -9.01 10.86 -18.64
CA SER A 71 -8.59 11.56 -19.86
C SER A 71 -8.83 13.07 -19.77
N GLN A 72 -9.99 13.49 -19.27
CA GLN A 72 -10.30 14.91 -19.08
C GLN A 72 -9.34 15.56 -18.07
N LEU A 73 -8.99 14.86 -16.97
CA LEU A 73 -8.01 15.35 -15.99
C LEU A 73 -6.63 15.53 -16.62
N ARG A 74 -6.13 14.52 -17.36
CA ARG A 74 -4.84 14.62 -18.06
C ARG A 74 -4.81 15.79 -19.02
N GLN A 75 -5.85 15.95 -19.85
CA GLN A 75 -5.92 17.03 -20.83
C GLN A 75 -6.01 18.41 -20.17
N ARG A 76 -6.83 18.54 -19.12
CA ARG A 76 -7.07 19.82 -18.44
C ARG A 76 -5.86 20.32 -17.67
N TYR A 77 -5.13 19.41 -17.02
CA TYR A 77 -4.03 19.75 -16.11
C TYR A 77 -2.64 19.36 -16.65
N ALA A 78 -2.57 18.89 -17.90
CA ALA A 78 -1.34 18.42 -18.54
C ALA A 78 -0.59 17.35 -17.71
N LEU A 79 -1.35 16.41 -17.13
CA LEU A 79 -0.77 15.33 -16.33
C LEU A 79 -0.27 14.21 -17.23
N GLU A 80 0.91 13.68 -16.94
CA GLU A 80 1.44 12.48 -17.61
C GLU A 80 0.56 11.25 -17.33
N ILE A 81 0.12 11.12 -16.08
CA ILE A 81 -0.70 10.02 -15.59
C ILE A 81 -1.84 10.60 -14.76
N ALA A 82 -3.05 10.08 -14.98
CA ALA A 82 -4.16 10.26 -14.06
C ALA A 82 -4.99 8.99 -14.05
N GLU A 83 -5.34 8.53 -12.86
CA GLU A 83 -6.21 7.37 -12.64
C GLU A 83 -7.46 7.82 -11.89
N VAL A 84 -8.59 7.29 -12.29
CA VAL A 84 -9.88 7.52 -11.62
C VAL A 84 -10.47 6.16 -11.28
N VAL A 85 -10.88 6.00 -10.04
CA VAL A 85 -11.44 4.76 -9.51
C VAL A 85 -12.91 4.95 -9.17
N PRO A 86 -13.71 3.88 -9.18
CA PRO A 86 -15.07 3.95 -8.66
C PRO A 86 -15.04 4.20 -7.15
N THR A 87 -16.03 4.93 -6.66
CA THR A 87 -16.27 5.16 -5.23
C THR A 87 -17.57 4.47 -4.84
N ASP A 88 -17.58 3.85 -3.66
CA ASP A 88 -18.81 3.36 -3.05
C ASP A 88 -19.69 4.55 -2.62
N PRO A 89 -20.93 4.68 -3.14
CA PRO A 89 -21.83 5.77 -2.75
C PRO A 89 -22.13 5.81 -1.24
N ASP A 90 -22.08 4.67 -0.56
CA ASP A 90 -22.32 4.57 0.89
C ASP A 90 -21.06 4.91 1.71
N ALA A 91 -19.89 5.00 1.07
CA ALA A 91 -18.62 5.35 1.69
C ALA A 91 -17.79 6.31 0.79
N PRO A 92 -18.27 7.55 0.58
CA PRO A 92 -17.67 8.49 -0.37
C PRO A 92 -16.24 8.90 -0.01
N ASP A 93 -15.90 8.87 1.28
CA ASP A 93 -14.56 9.22 1.79
C ASP A 93 -13.59 8.02 1.80
N SER A 94 -14.00 6.87 1.25
CA SER A 94 -13.15 5.68 1.19
C SER A 94 -11.96 5.91 0.26
N ILE A 95 -10.77 5.76 0.81
CA ILE A 95 -9.50 5.84 0.06
C ILE A 95 -9.10 4.51 -0.59
N HIS A 96 -9.87 3.43 -0.38
CA HIS A 96 -9.44 2.08 -0.72
C HIS A 96 -9.22 1.88 -2.23
N GLY A 97 -10.13 2.38 -3.06
CA GLY A 97 -9.95 2.31 -4.52
C GLY A 97 -8.68 3.02 -4.98
N VAL A 98 -8.44 4.23 -4.45
CA VAL A 98 -7.27 5.04 -4.79
C VAL A 98 -5.98 4.35 -4.30
N ALA A 99 -6.02 3.73 -3.13
CA ALA A 99 -4.90 2.97 -2.60
C ALA A 99 -4.51 1.79 -3.51
N ILE A 100 -5.48 1.04 -4.04
CA ILE A 100 -5.23 -0.07 -4.98
C ILE A 100 -4.62 0.46 -6.30
N ALA A 101 -5.16 1.55 -6.84
CA ALA A 101 -4.63 2.16 -8.06
C ALA A 101 -3.19 2.67 -7.86
N ALA A 102 -2.93 3.37 -6.74
CA ALA A 102 -1.59 3.84 -6.39
C ALA A 102 -0.60 2.69 -6.18
N ALA A 103 -1.02 1.60 -5.53
CA ALA A 103 -0.18 0.41 -5.37
C ALA A 103 0.19 -0.20 -6.73
N THR A 104 -0.77 -0.30 -7.65
CA THR A 104 -0.54 -0.81 -9.00
C THR A 104 0.48 0.03 -9.76
N GLU A 105 0.40 1.35 -9.63
CA GLU A 105 1.36 2.26 -10.26
C GLU A 105 2.76 2.18 -9.63
N ILE A 106 2.84 2.08 -8.29
CA ILE A 106 4.11 1.84 -7.57
C ILE A 106 4.74 0.52 -8.03
N GLU A 107 3.95 -0.56 -8.15
CA GLU A 107 4.42 -1.84 -8.66
C GLU A 107 4.93 -1.72 -10.11
N ARG A 108 4.28 -0.91 -10.96
CA ARG A 108 4.71 -0.69 -12.35
C ARG A 108 6.13 -0.11 -12.42
N TRP A 109 6.44 0.85 -11.56
CA TRP A 109 7.78 1.43 -11.46
C TRP A 109 8.81 0.45 -10.89
N LEU A 110 8.44 -0.27 -9.83
CA LEU A 110 9.35 -1.19 -9.12
C LEU A 110 9.56 -2.55 -9.83
N ARG A 111 8.79 -2.83 -10.88
CA ARG A 111 9.01 -3.98 -11.77
C ARG A 111 10.00 -3.69 -12.91
N ASN A 112 10.46 -2.45 -13.04
CA ASN A 112 11.42 -2.09 -14.07
C ASN A 112 12.82 -2.60 -13.70
N ASP A 113 13.54 -3.17 -14.66
CA ASP A 113 14.93 -3.61 -14.45
C ASP A 113 15.89 -2.43 -14.24
N LYS A 114 15.52 -1.24 -14.73
CA LYS A 114 16.31 -0.02 -14.54
C LYS A 114 16.25 0.41 -13.06
N PRO A 115 17.41 0.65 -12.41
CA PRO A 115 17.44 1.22 -11.07
C PRO A 115 16.64 2.53 -11.02
N VAL A 116 15.84 2.68 -9.96
CA VAL A 116 14.98 3.84 -9.72
C VAL A 116 15.20 4.28 -8.28
N VAL A 117 15.26 5.58 -8.07
CA VAL A 117 15.20 6.22 -6.76
C VAL A 117 13.76 6.67 -6.52
N MET A 118 13.01 5.90 -5.74
CA MET A 118 11.63 6.24 -5.40
C MET A 118 11.60 7.04 -4.09
N ALA A 119 11.22 8.31 -4.20
CA ALA A 119 11.03 9.17 -3.04
C ALA A 119 9.61 9.09 -2.51
N ILE A 120 9.47 8.83 -1.20
CA ILE A 120 8.16 8.61 -0.57
C ILE A 120 7.87 9.67 0.49
N GLY A 121 6.63 10.13 0.52
CA GLY A 121 6.11 11.00 1.57
C GLY A 121 5.50 10.21 2.72
N THR A 122 4.45 10.80 3.32
CA THR A 122 3.68 10.21 4.41
C THR A 122 2.18 10.40 4.16
N GLY A 123 1.35 9.56 4.77
CA GLY A 123 -0.10 9.78 4.82
C GLY A 123 -0.93 8.49 4.78
N ARG A 124 -2.21 8.63 5.14
CA ARG A 124 -3.18 7.51 5.20
C ARG A 124 -3.33 6.79 3.86
N THR A 125 -3.43 7.54 2.77
CA THR A 125 -3.59 6.98 1.42
C THR A 125 -2.35 6.20 0.98
N LEU A 126 -1.16 6.76 1.20
CA LEU A 126 0.09 6.10 0.84
C LEU A 126 0.34 4.85 1.67
N LYS A 127 0.04 4.89 2.98
CA LYS A 127 0.08 3.72 3.85
C LYS A 127 -0.84 2.61 3.32
N SER A 128 -2.09 2.96 3.02
CA SER A 128 -3.05 2.00 2.48
C SER A 128 -2.58 1.43 1.13
N ALA A 129 -1.97 2.24 0.27
CA ALA A 129 -1.40 1.75 -0.99
C ALA A 129 -0.25 0.76 -0.79
N ILE A 130 0.66 1.04 0.15
CA ILE A 130 1.79 0.15 0.45
C ILE A 130 1.31 -1.18 1.04
N GLU A 131 0.24 -1.17 1.85
CA GLU A 131 -0.41 -2.39 2.34
C GLU A 131 -1.01 -3.24 1.20
N GLN A 132 -1.33 -2.63 0.04
CA GLN A 132 -1.84 -3.35 -1.14
C GLN A 132 -0.73 -3.89 -2.07
N LEU A 133 0.54 -3.53 -1.85
CA LEU A 133 1.65 -3.99 -2.68
C LEU A 133 1.80 -5.51 -2.63
N THR A 134 1.96 -6.12 -3.79
CA THR A 134 2.34 -7.51 -3.93
C THR A 134 3.83 -7.65 -3.63
N PRO A 135 4.24 -8.58 -2.74
CA PRO A 135 5.65 -8.81 -2.46
C PRO A 135 6.45 -9.10 -3.74
N MET A 136 7.63 -8.49 -3.86
CA MET A 136 8.54 -8.69 -4.98
C MET A 136 10.00 -8.51 -4.56
N GLU A 137 10.93 -8.87 -5.43
CA GLU A 137 12.35 -8.61 -5.23
C GLU A 137 12.83 -7.58 -6.24
N ALA A 138 13.16 -6.40 -5.75
CA ALA A 138 13.63 -5.29 -6.56
C ALA A 138 14.82 -4.57 -5.88
N PRO A 139 15.90 -5.31 -5.53
CA PRO A 139 17.03 -4.79 -4.76
C PRO A 139 17.84 -3.70 -5.49
N GLN A 140 17.65 -3.57 -6.81
CA GLN A 140 18.26 -2.51 -7.63
C GLN A 140 17.70 -1.12 -7.33
N HIS A 141 16.48 -1.01 -6.80
CA HIS A 141 15.86 0.26 -6.48
C HIS A 141 16.30 0.78 -5.11
N LYS A 142 16.17 2.09 -4.92
CA LYS A 142 16.39 2.77 -3.64
C LYS A 142 15.12 3.48 -3.24
N ILE A 143 14.66 3.24 -2.03
CA ILE A 143 13.50 3.96 -1.48
C ILE A 143 14.00 5.00 -0.49
N VAL A 144 13.67 6.27 -0.69
CA VAL A 144 14.13 7.38 0.14
C VAL A 144 12.97 8.17 0.74
N SER A 145 13.07 8.55 2.01
CA SER A 145 12.02 9.34 2.67
C SER A 145 12.20 10.83 2.34
N LEU A 146 11.14 11.47 1.85
CA LEU A 146 11.08 12.93 1.70
C LEU A 146 10.81 13.65 3.01
N THR A 147 10.19 12.95 3.97
CA THR A 147 9.77 13.53 5.23
C THR A 147 10.60 12.98 6.38
N GLY A 148 10.97 13.86 7.30
CA GLY A 148 11.55 13.50 8.58
C GLY A 148 10.58 12.78 9.52
N SER A 149 11.02 12.51 10.74
CA SER A 149 10.13 12.13 11.85
C SER A 149 9.19 13.28 12.19
N ILE A 150 7.89 13.02 12.29
CA ILE A 150 6.87 14.05 12.46
C ILE A 150 6.26 13.96 13.88
N ALA A 151 6.27 15.12 14.54
CA ALA A 151 5.60 15.55 15.78
C ALA A 151 5.71 14.68 17.06
N PRO A 152 5.82 15.31 18.26
CA PRO A 152 5.87 14.63 19.56
C PRO A 152 4.62 13.80 19.91
N ASP A 153 3.50 13.98 19.18
CA ASP A 153 2.25 13.26 19.39
C ASP A 153 2.23 11.85 18.73
N GLY A 154 3.28 11.51 17.97
CA GLY A 154 3.48 10.19 17.36
C GLY A 154 2.56 9.86 16.18
N SER A 155 1.68 10.77 15.77
CA SER A 155 0.61 10.49 14.80
C SER A 155 1.12 10.19 13.38
N ALA A 156 2.32 10.66 13.03
CA ALA A 156 2.84 10.58 11.67
C ALA A 156 4.04 9.63 11.50
N ALA A 157 4.66 9.16 12.59
CA ALA A 157 5.48 7.95 12.56
C ALA A 157 4.64 6.72 12.13
N PHE A 158 3.36 6.70 12.49
CA PHE A 158 2.40 5.67 12.10
C PHE A 158 2.15 5.59 10.58
N TYR A 159 2.35 6.70 9.86
CA TYR A 159 2.17 6.78 8.41
C TYR A 159 3.50 6.81 7.64
N ASN A 160 4.64 6.76 8.35
CA ASN A 160 5.93 6.55 7.69
C ASN A 160 6.05 5.07 7.31
N VAL A 161 6.10 4.85 6.02
CA VAL A 161 5.88 3.55 5.37
C VAL A 161 7.14 3.04 4.69
N ILE A 162 8.27 3.71 4.93
CA ILE A 162 9.54 3.43 4.26
C ILE A 162 10.05 2.01 4.50
N PHE A 163 9.92 1.52 5.74
CA PHE A 163 10.36 0.17 6.07
C PHE A 163 9.39 -0.87 5.48
N ASN A 164 8.07 -0.59 5.50
CA ASN A 164 7.06 -1.48 4.94
C ASN A 164 7.24 -1.70 3.44
N ILE A 165 7.43 -0.63 2.65
CA ILE A 165 7.66 -0.76 1.22
C ILE A 165 9.00 -1.46 0.93
N ALA A 166 10.07 -1.11 1.65
CA ALA A 166 11.38 -1.72 1.47
C ALA A 166 11.37 -3.22 1.79
N GLU A 167 10.62 -3.63 2.82
CA GLU A 167 10.42 -5.04 3.17
C GLU A 167 9.58 -5.78 2.11
N ALA A 168 8.53 -5.13 1.60
CA ALA A 168 7.64 -5.69 0.58
C ALA A 168 8.38 -5.93 -0.74
N VAL A 169 9.32 -5.06 -1.12
CA VAL A 169 10.02 -5.12 -2.41
C VAL A 169 11.50 -5.53 -2.30
N LYS A 170 11.97 -5.88 -1.09
CA LYS A 170 13.37 -6.24 -0.77
C LYS A 170 14.41 -5.22 -1.29
N ALA A 171 14.06 -3.94 -1.26
CA ALA A 171 14.93 -2.83 -1.66
C ALA A 171 15.61 -2.15 -0.47
N ARG A 172 16.68 -1.38 -0.74
CA ARG A 172 17.33 -0.56 0.28
C ARG A 172 16.48 0.67 0.61
N SER A 173 16.28 0.92 1.91
CA SER A 173 15.60 2.11 2.42
C SER A 173 16.57 3.15 2.99
N PHE A 174 16.29 4.43 2.74
CA PHE A 174 17.04 5.58 3.24
C PHE A 174 16.07 6.50 4.02
N PRO A 175 15.84 6.26 5.32
CA PRO A 175 15.00 7.12 6.14
C PRO A 175 15.65 8.50 6.32
N MET A 176 14.82 9.49 6.65
CA MET A 176 15.24 10.87 6.90
C MET A 176 15.23 11.12 8.42
N PRO A 177 16.38 11.01 9.12
CA PRO A 177 16.44 11.01 10.59
C PRO A 177 16.51 12.44 11.16
N LEU A 178 15.57 13.29 10.76
CA LEU A 178 15.41 14.66 11.28
C LEU A 178 13.94 14.96 11.61
N PRO A 179 13.64 15.92 12.49
CA PRO A 179 12.27 16.40 12.65
C PRO A 179 11.77 17.05 11.37
N VAL A 180 10.51 16.80 10.99
CA VAL A 180 9.89 17.43 9.80
C VAL A 180 9.87 18.96 9.89
N ILE A 181 9.72 19.49 11.11
CA ILE A 181 9.67 20.91 11.42
C ILE A 181 10.79 21.19 12.42
N ALA A 182 11.74 22.03 12.02
CA ALA A 182 12.72 22.59 12.94
C ALA A 182 12.11 23.78 13.70
N SER A 183 12.62 24.04 14.89
CA SER A 183 12.20 25.15 15.75
C SER A 183 12.67 26.51 15.22
N SER A 184 13.67 26.52 14.33
CA SER A 184 14.18 27.72 13.67
C SER A 184 14.86 27.41 12.34
N ALA A 185 15.05 28.43 11.49
CA ALA A 185 15.83 28.30 10.27
C ALA A 185 17.31 27.92 10.54
N ALA A 186 17.89 28.44 11.62
CA ALA A 186 19.26 28.10 12.02
C ALA A 186 19.40 26.62 12.41
N GLU A 187 18.43 26.08 13.15
CA GLU A 187 18.38 24.66 13.50
C GLU A 187 18.20 23.79 12.24
N ARG A 188 17.31 24.18 11.33
CA ARG A 188 17.13 23.50 10.03
C ARG A 188 18.46 23.41 9.28
N ASP A 189 19.17 24.53 9.14
CA ASP A 189 20.42 24.59 8.37
C ASP A 189 21.52 23.76 9.05
N MET A 190 21.58 23.78 10.38
CA MET A 190 22.47 22.90 11.16
C MET A 190 22.15 21.42 10.94
N LEU A 191 20.87 21.01 10.99
CA LEU A 191 20.45 19.62 10.77
C LEU A 191 20.74 19.17 9.34
N LEU A 192 20.42 19.99 8.34
CA LEU A 192 20.72 19.74 6.93
C LEU A 192 22.23 19.74 6.65
N SER A 193 23.05 20.38 7.50
CA SER A 193 24.50 20.40 7.34
C SER A 193 25.16 19.05 7.67
N GLN A 194 24.48 18.19 8.44
CA GLN A 194 24.99 16.90 8.92
C GLN A 194 25.29 15.96 7.74
N PRO A 195 26.46 15.29 7.71
CA PRO A 195 26.86 14.46 6.56
C PRO A 195 25.82 13.40 6.16
N MET A 196 25.29 12.66 7.14
CA MET A 196 24.25 11.63 6.89
C MET A 196 22.98 12.22 6.27
N ILE A 197 22.56 13.41 6.73
CA ILE A 197 21.37 14.09 6.20
C ILE A 197 21.62 14.59 4.78
N LYS A 198 22.80 15.16 4.52
CA LYS A 198 23.18 15.61 3.18
C LYS A 198 23.11 14.49 2.16
N GLU A 199 23.62 13.31 2.50
CA GLU A 199 23.59 12.15 1.60
C GLU A 199 22.16 11.69 1.29
N THR A 200 21.30 11.53 2.30
CA THR A 200 19.90 11.16 2.09
C THR A 200 19.14 12.24 1.33
N HIS A 201 19.38 13.51 1.62
CA HIS A 201 18.76 14.64 0.93
C HIS A 201 19.20 14.72 -0.54
N ALA A 202 20.49 14.51 -0.82
CA ALA A 202 21.02 14.46 -2.19
C ALA A 202 20.44 13.28 -2.98
N LEU A 203 20.24 12.13 -2.33
CA LEU A 203 19.56 10.99 -2.93
C LEU A 203 18.10 11.31 -3.25
N ALA A 204 17.38 11.97 -2.34
CA ALA A 204 16.01 12.40 -2.57
C ALA A 204 15.87 13.37 -3.75
N GLN A 205 16.87 14.21 -4.01
CA GLN A 205 16.91 15.10 -5.18
C GLN A 205 17.13 14.37 -6.52
N GLN A 206 17.53 13.09 -6.48
CA GLN A 206 17.71 12.22 -7.65
C GLN A 206 16.50 11.31 -7.87
N ALA A 207 15.36 11.59 -7.23
CA ALA A 207 14.16 10.80 -7.40
C ALA A 207 13.69 10.80 -8.86
N ASP A 208 13.29 9.63 -9.36
CA ASP A 208 12.70 9.45 -10.69
C ASP A 208 11.18 9.69 -10.68
#